data_AF-A0AA92WHX6-F1
#
_entry.id   AF-A0AA92WHX6-F1
#
_cell.length_a   1.000
_cell.length_b   1.000
_cell.length_c   1.000
_cell.angle_alpha   90.00
_cell.angle_beta   90.00
_cell.angle_gamma   90.00
#
_symmetry.space_group_name_H-M   'P 1'
#
loop_
_entity.id
_entity.type
_entity.pdbx_description
1 polymer ?
#
loop_
_entity_poly.entity_id
_entity_poly.type
_entity_poly.pdbx_seq_one_letter_code
_entity_poly.pdbx_strand_id
1 'polypeptide(L)'
;MADKINSEILQRAFESIRDERAKGANTARRIGDAFLSLLAYASQDNGAYLSREHDDAAMGLITFLKGLVSEGVAHLNQGAQFGGFVSGMTTGKGAAIDGDGNAEVESVKVRSYMQVLELIVNRLSAFEGDQFFTESDTIEQVDDLGSGCYGLHLRSKYQGYFTAQHVNNVIKGVVNNLATATTSSTSASYYTSWMRINSVNAVQNYIEVTLYPDTEVPGGQNFPPCELMNIARFGNQTDETLQSCFYVSSTEGRIVKLTGVTKPILDDYNYGMVFGTVPEWVQSLNLPLVKGRDYLYAAGIITQDIIQIDYHGKPIVTYVDRGPWSETADYYSASLNEDTQKYETSDVWYTGCKWRCQKTGTHTAPRWNNTDWAMIEGNPAFTIDFLEDETLYDFDNFRAPLTIVATLYGQDITSDILDSDVAWTRYTENRAGEQRVTSDNIWSLEVGSKAGKAIVLTQSDLSIDSEGVPAKIRFTATVTLRDGLGDEVAQDSITLECV
;
A
#
# COMPACT_ATOMS: atom_id res chain seq x y z
N MET A 1 -78.47 22.87 -43.47
CA MET A 1 -77.99 22.49 -44.81
C MET A 1 -78.04 23.73 -45.67
N ALA A 2 -76.92 24.45 -45.73
CA ALA A 2 -76.62 25.45 -46.76
C ALA A 2 -75.38 24.88 -47.46
N ASP A 3 -75.45 24.61 -48.76
CA ASP A 3 -74.34 24.04 -49.50
C ASP A 3 -73.12 24.99 -49.38
N LYS A 4 -71.97 24.45 -48.99
CA LYS A 4 -70.70 25.19 -49.00
C LYS A 4 -70.44 25.63 -50.44
N ILE A 5 -70.50 26.94 -50.67
CA ILE A 5 -70.11 27.57 -51.93
C ILE A 5 -68.66 27.15 -52.19
N ASN A 6 -68.41 26.42 -53.29
CA ASN A 6 -67.07 26.03 -53.73
C ASN A 6 -66.75 26.66 -55.09
N SER A 7 -65.48 26.60 -55.50
CA SER A 7 -65.00 27.24 -56.73
C SER A 7 -65.76 26.80 -57.99
N GLU A 8 -66.15 25.52 -58.07
CA GLU A 8 -66.88 24.97 -59.23
C GLU A 8 -68.31 25.52 -59.35
N ILE A 9 -69.03 25.65 -58.23
CA ILE A 9 -70.40 26.19 -58.21
C ILE A 9 -70.38 27.67 -58.61
N LEU A 10 -69.42 28.44 -58.10
CA LEU A 10 -69.25 29.85 -58.49
C LEU A 10 -68.92 29.97 -59.97
N GLN A 11 -67.96 29.19 -60.46
CA GLN A 11 -67.57 29.24 -61.86
C GLN A 11 -68.76 28.97 -62.79
N ARG A 12 -69.56 27.93 -62.50
CA ARG A 12 -70.78 27.66 -63.29
C ARG A 12 -71.80 28.80 -63.22
N ALA A 13 -71.98 29.42 -62.05
CA ALA A 13 -72.88 30.55 -61.91
C ALA A 13 -72.44 31.74 -62.79
N PHE A 14 -71.15 32.10 -62.77
CA PHE A 14 -70.61 33.18 -63.60
C PHE A 14 -70.57 32.84 -65.10
N GLU A 15 -70.25 31.59 -65.47
CA GLU A 15 -70.30 31.14 -66.86
C GLU A 15 -71.73 31.17 -67.40
N SER A 16 -72.73 30.77 -66.61
CA SER A 16 -74.14 30.87 -66.99
C SER A 16 -74.61 32.31 -67.24
N ILE A 17 -74.00 33.29 -66.57
CA ILE A 17 -74.27 34.71 -66.78
C ILE A 17 -73.51 35.18 -68.02
N ARG A 18 -72.23 34.81 -68.17
CA ARG A 18 -71.37 35.19 -69.30
C ARG A 18 -71.94 34.72 -70.64
N ASP A 19 -72.39 33.46 -70.69
CA ASP A 19 -72.77 32.80 -71.95
C ASP A 19 -74.25 33.00 -72.30
N GLU A 20 -75.01 33.70 -71.45
CA GLU A 20 -76.42 34.01 -71.67
C GLU A 20 -76.60 35.06 -72.78
N ARG A 21 -77.39 34.72 -73.81
CA ARG A 21 -77.63 35.58 -74.98
C ARG A 21 -79.06 36.10 -75.06
N ALA A 22 -79.96 35.65 -74.18
CA ALA A 22 -81.32 36.15 -74.14
C ALA A 22 -81.36 37.64 -73.70
N LYS A 23 -82.06 38.47 -74.48
CA LYS A 23 -82.14 39.92 -74.24
C LYS A 23 -82.83 40.20 -72.89
N GLY A 24 -82.12 40.85 -71.97
CA GLY A 24 -82.61 41.19 -70.63
C GLY A 24 -82.41 40.12 -69.54
N ALA A 25 -81.79 38.97 -69.85
CA ALA A 25 -81.61 37.88 -68.89
C ALA A 25 -80.50 38.13 -67.84
N ASN A 26 -79.54 38.99 -68.14
CA ASN A 26 -78.50 39.42 -67.20
C ASN A 26 -78.94 40.67 -66.43
N THR A 27 -79.80 40.45 -65.44
CA THR A 27 -80.30 41.52 -64.58
C THR A 27 -79.26 41.91 -63.53
N ALA A 28 -79.35 43.14 -63.04
CA ALA A 28 -78.48 43.65 -61.97
C ALA A 28 -78.54 42.75 -60.72
N ARG A 29 -79.70 42.15 -60.43
CA ARG A 29 -79.87 41.20 -59.32
C ARG A 29 -79.08 39.91 -59.54
N ARG A 30 -79.17 39.31 -60.72
CA ARG A 30 -78.48 38.05 -61.05
C ARG A 30 -76.96 38.21 -61.04
N ILE A 31 -76.47 39.32 -61.60
CA ILE A 31 -75.04 39.67 -61.53
C ILE A 31 -74.62 39.97 -60.09
N GLY A 32 -75.42 40.77 -59.36
CA GLY A 32 -75.17 41.11 -57.96
C GLY A 32 -75.08 39.90 -57.05
N ASP A 33 -76.00 38.94 -57.17
CA ASP A 33 -76.01 37.71 -56.36
C ASP A 33 -74.79 36.83 -56.63
N ALA A 34 -74.33 36.75 -57.89
CA ALA A 34 -73.10 36.05 -58.25
C ALA A 34 -71.86 36.74 -57.64
N PHE A 35 -71.78 38.07 -57.69
CA PHE A 35 -70.69 38.83 -57.07
C PHE A 35 -70.69 38.75 -55.55
N LEU A 36 -71.85 38.80 -54.90
CA LEU A 36 -71.96 38.61 -53.45
C LEU A 36 -71.51 37.20 -53.04
N SER A 37 -71.83 36.19 -53.85
CA SER A 37 -71.39 34.81 -53.61
C SER A 37 -69.87 34.65 -53.79
N LEU A 38 -69.28 35.32 -54.78
CA LEU A 38 -67.82 35.37 -54.96
C LEU A 38 -67.14 36.09 -53.80
N LEU A 39 -67.70 37.21 -53.35
CA LEU A 39 -67.18 37.97 -52.21
C LEU A 39 -67.21 37.13 -50.93
N ALA A 40 -68.32 36.42 -50.68
CA ALA A 40 -68.44 35.51 -49.53
C ALA A 40 -67.39 34.40 -49.56
N TYR A 41 -67.15 33.79 -50.73
CA TYR A 41 -66.12 32.76 -50.90
C TYR A 41 -64.70 33.32 -50.75
N ALA A 42 -64.42 34.49 -51.32
CA ALA A 42 -63.11 35.15 -51.20
C ALA A 42 -62.82 35.61 -49.76
N SER A 43 -63.87 35.87 -48.97
CA SER A 43 -63.75 36.22 -47.55
C SER A 43 -63.64 35.00 -46.61
N GLN A 44 -63.81 33.78 -47.11
CA GLN A 44 -63.57 32.57 -46.33
C GLN A 44 -62.08 32.22 -46.32
N ASP A 45 -61.48 32.22 -45.13
CA ASP A 45 -60.15 31.68 -44.92
C ASP A 45 -60.20 30.15 -45.11
N ASN A 46 -59.70 29.67 -46.23
CA ASN A 46 -59.80 28.27 -46.65
C ASN A 46 -58.74 27.35 -45.99
N GLY A 47 -58.04 27.81 -44.94
CA GLY A 47 -57.11 26.98 -44.17
C GLY A 47 -55.91 26.47 -44.98
N ALA A 48 -55.57 27.15 -46.07
CA ALA A 48 -54.46 26.75 -46.95
C ALA A 48 -53.08 27.11 -46.37
N TYR A 49 -53.05 28.05 -45.41
CA TYR A 49 -51.83 28.55 -44.77
C TYR A 49 -52.08 28.72 -43.27
N LEU A 50 -51.01 28.58 -42.47
CA LEU A 50 -51.07 28.96 -41.07
C LEU A 50 -51.32 30.46 -40.92
N SER A 51 -52.19 30.84 -39.99
CA SER A 51 -52.48 32.25 -39.71
C SER A 51 -51.23 33.04 -39.36
N ARG A 52 -51.17 34.29 -39.83
CA ARG A 52 -50.11 35.25 -39.51
C ARG A 52 -50.43 36.12 -38.29
N GLU A 53 -51.69 36.13 -37.86
CA GLU A 53 -52.22 37.09 -36.88
C GLU A 53 -52.87 36.42 -35.67
N HIS A 54 -53.25 35.14 -35.78
CA HIS A 54 -53.97 34.41 -34.75
C HIS A 54 -53.30 33.05 -34.47
N ASP A 55 -53.51 32.53 -33.27
CA ASP A 55 -53.05 31.19 -32.91
C ASP A 55 -53.67 30.15 -33.84
N ASP A 56 -52.83 29.27 -34.38
CA ASP A 56 -53.21 28.26 -35.36
C ASP A 56 -52.36 27.00 -35.16
N ALA A 57 -52.86 25.86 -35.63
CA ALA A 57 -52.22 24.57 -35.45
C ALA A 57 -52.21 23.76 -36.75
N ALA A 58 -51.04 23.28 -37.14
CA ALA A 58 -50.94 22.25 -38.18
C ALA A 58 -50.98 20.86 -37.53
N MET A 59 -51.86 20.01 -38.04
CA MET A 59 -51.90 18.58 -37.65
C MET A 59 -50.83 17.74 -38.35
N GLY A 60 -50.20 18.29 -39.40
CA GLY A 60 -49.16 17.61 -40.19
C GLY A 60 -47.76 18.12 -39.90
N LEU A 61 -46.74 17.39 -40.38
CA LEU A 61 -45.35 17.79 -40.27
C LEU A 61 -45.08 19.04 -41.10
N ILE A 62 -44.54 20.08 -40.46
CA ILE A 62 -44.07 21.29 -41.14
C ILE A 62 -42.57 21.17 -41.39
N THR A 63 -42.15 21.29 -42.65
CA THR A 63 -40.73 21.29 -43.03
C THR A 63 -40.28 22.70 -43.41
N PHE A 64 -39.37 23.30 -42.63
CA PHE A 64 -38.79 24.60 -42.93
C PHE A 64 -37.48 24.47 -43.72
N LEU A 65 -37.52 24.76 -45.03
CA LEU A 65 -36.35 24.61 -45.91
C LEU A 65 -35.19 25.57 -45.60
N LYS A 66 -35.47 26.70 -44.94
CA LYS A 66 -34.48 27.72 -44.56
C LYS A 66 -34.28 27.81 -43.04
N GLY A 67 -34.79 26.83 -42.29
CA GLY A 67 -34.78 26.83 -40.83
C GLY A 67 -35.94 27.64 -40.21
N LEU A 68 -35.98 27.65 -38.89
CA LEU A 68 -36.96 28.35 -38.07
C LEU A 68 -36.26 29.49 -37.33
N VAL A 69 -36.76 30.71 -37.47
CA VAL A 69 -36.37 31.86 -36.63
C VAL A 69 -37.57 32.21 -35.77
N SER A 70 -37.41 32.09 -34.45
CA SER A 70 -38.41 32.49 -33.46
C SER A 70 -37.87 33.65 -32.64
N GLU A 71 -38.54 34.79 -32.70
CA GLU A 71 -38.25 35.96 -31.85
C GLU A 71 -38.73 35.74 -30.39
N GLY A 72 -39.58 34.73 -30.17
CA GLY A 72 -40.03 34.29 -28.84
C GLY A 72 -39.50 32.89 -28.46
N VAL A 73 -39.97 32.36 -27.34
CA VAL A 73 -39.62 31.01 -26.86
C VAL A 73 -40.23 29.94 -27.76
N ALA A 74 -39.40 28.99 -28.22
CA ALA A 74 -39.87 27.79 -28.89
C ALA A 74 -40.22 26.69 -27.85
N HIS A 75 -41.48 26.27 -27.80
CA HIS A 75 -41.93 25.17 -26.94
C HIS A 75 -41.83 23.83 -27.69
N LEU A 76 -40.80 23.04 -27.39
CA LEU A 76 -40.52 21.73 -28.02
C LEU A 76 -40.77 20.58 -27.03
N ASN A 77 -42.05 20.25 -26.80
CA ASN A 77 -42.48 19.34 -25.73
C ASN A 77 -42.00 17.88 -25.86
N GLN A 78 -41.44 17.48 -27.01
CA GLN A 78 -40.92 16.13 -27.26
C GLN A 78 -39.42 16.13 -27.53
N GLY A 79 -38.74 17.25 -27.26
CA GLY A 79 -37.32 17.41 -27.51
C GLY A 79 -36.98 17.98 -28.89
N ALA A 80 -35.68 18.03 -29.19
CA ALA A 80 -35.11 18.55 -30.42
C ALA A 80 -33.95 17.66 -30.88
N GLN A 81 -33.89 17.35 -32.17
CA GLN A 81 -32.77 16.63 -32.78
C GLN A 81 -32.08 17.54 -33.79
N PHE A 82 -30.75 17.52 -33.78
CA PHE A 82 -29.90 18.35 -34.63
C PHE A 82 -28.98 17.45 -35.48
N GLY A 83 -29.03 17.67 -36.79
CA GLY A 83 -28.33 16.82 -37.76
C GLY A 83 -28.98 15.44 -37.92
N GLY A 84 -28.21 14.46 -38.39
CA GLY A 84 -28.65 13.06 -38.46
C GLY A 84 -28.36 12.35 -37.14
N PHE A 85 -29.11 12.71 -36.09
CA PHE A 85 -28.85 12.24 -34.74
C PHE A 85 -28.90 10.70 -34.65
N VAL A 86 -27.85 10.12 -34.05
CA VAL A 86 -27.77 8.71 -33.67
C VAL A 86 -27.22 8.68 -32.26
N SER A 87 -27.91 8.03 -31.33
CA SER A 87 -27.45 7.92 -29.93
C SER A 87 -26.28 6.93 -29.82
N GLY A 88 -25.29 7.26 -29.00
CA GLY A 88 -24.19 6.39 -28.66
C GLY A 88 -22.98 7.15 -28.11
N MET A 89 -22.39 6.65 -27.03
CA MET A 89 -21.24 7.28 -26.37
C MET A 89 -19.98 7.36 -27.27
N THR A 90 -19.77 6.37 -28.14
CA THR A 90 -18.59 6.27 -29.02
C THR A 90 -18.94 6.27 -30.51
N THR A 91 -20.19 5.95 -30.85
CA THR A 91 -20.68 5.82 -32.23
C THR A 91 -21.81 6.80 -32.54
N GLY A 92 -22.13 7.69 -31.59
CA GLY A 92 -23.17 8.69 -31.77
C GLY A 92 -22.80 9.73 -32.82
N LYS A 93 -23.82 10.45 -33.29
CA LYS A 93 -23.68 11.51 -34.29
C LYS A 93 -24.70 12.60 -33.99
N GLY A 94 -24.33 13.87 -34.19
CA GLY A 94 -25.25 14.99 -34.05
C GLY A 94 -25.54 15.34 -32.59
N ALA A 95 -26.71 15.89 -32.32
CA ALA A 95 -27.13 16.25 -30.96
C ALA A 95 -28.63 16.03 -30.77
N ALA A 96 -29.04 15.68 -29.55
CA ALA A 96 -30.44 15.65 -29.17
C ALA A 96 -30.65 16.18 -27.75
N ILE A 97 -31.80 16.80 -27.54
CA ILE A 97 -32.39 17.06 -26.23
C ILE A 97 -33.71 16.30 -26.22
N ASP A 98 -33.92 15.40 -25.26
CA ASP A 98 -35.18 14.64 -25.14
C ASP A 98 -36.29 15.45 -24.44
N GLY A 99 -37.48 14.86 -24.26
CA GLY A 99 -38.60 15.50 -23.58
C GLY A 99 -38.39 15.76 -22.09
N ASP A 100 -37.40 15.09 -21.47
CA ASP A 100 -37.05 15.24 -20.06
C ASP A 100 -35.90 16.24 -19.85
N GLY A 101 -35.31 16.73 -20.95
CA GLY A 101 -34.22 17.72 -20.93
C GLY A 101 -32.81 17.10 -20.89
N ASN A 102 -32.67 15.79 -21.08
CA ASN A 102 -31.35 15.16 -21.18
C ASN A 102 -30.73 15.50 -22.54
N ALA A 103 -29.50 16.01 -22.52
CA ALA A 103 -28.77 16.40 -23.71
C ALA A 103 -27.66 15.40 -24.04
N GLU A 104 -27.69 14.85 -25.27
CA GLU A 104 -26.59 14.10 -25.86
C GLU A 104 -25.98 14.94 -26.98
N VAL A 105 -24.69 15.26 -26.87
CA VAL A 105 -23.97 16.15 -27.77
C VAL A 105 -22.54 15.67 -27.98
N GLU A 106 -22.01 15.85 -29.19
CA GLU A 106 -20.63 15.44 -29.52
C GLU A 106 -19.58 16.41 -28.93
N SER A 107 -19.87 17.71 -28.86
CA SER A 107 -18.98 18.70 -28.24
C SER A 107 -19.74 19.92 -27.71
N VAL A 108 -19.23 20.53 -26.64
CA VAL A 108 -19.75 21.78 -26.07
C VAL A 108 -18.60 22.76 -25.90
N LYS A 109 -18.74 23.97 -26.45
CA LYS A 109 -17.81 25.09 -26.23
C LYS A 109 -18.53 26.22 -25.50
N VAL A 110 -18.15 26.46 -24.23
CA VAL A 110 -18.70 27.54 -23.41
C VAL A 110 -17.68 28.66 -23.27
N ARG A 111 -18.04 29.90 -23.63
CA ARG A 111 -17.11 31.04 -23.60
C ARG A 111 -16.94 31.70 -22.24
N SER A 112 -17.94 31.54 -21.35
CA SER A 112 -17.95 32.16 -20.03
C SER A 112 -17.82 31.10 -18.94
N TYR A 113 -18.92 30.53 -18.44
CA TYR A 113 -18.88 29.48 -17.41
C TYR A 113 -19.96 28.41 -17.63
N MET A 114 -19.65 27.17 -17.24
CA MET A 114 -20.57 26.03 -17.18
C MET A 114 -20.81 25.71 -15.70
N GLN A 115 -22.07 25.68 -15.26
CA GLN A 115 -22.45 25.33 -13.90
C GLN A 115 -23.14 23.96 -13.90
N VAL A 116 -22.61 23.01 -13.13
CA VAL A 116 -23.13 21.65 -12.99
C VAL A 116 -23.01 21.21 -11.53
N LEU A 117 -23.88 20.31 -11.07
CA LEU A 117 -23.78 19.73 -9.72
C LEU A 117 -22.57 18.80 -9.60
N GLU A 118 -22.33 17.98 -10.63
CA GLU A 118 -21.21 17.05 -10.70
C GLU A 118 -20.70 16.95 -12.14
N LEU A 119 -19.38 16.98 -12.31
CA LEU A 119 -18.70 16.73 -13.59
C LEU A 119 -17.81 15.49 -13.45
N ILE A 120 -18.21 14.40 -14.11
CA ILE A 120 -17.43 13.16 -14.12
C ILE A 120 -16.58 13.15 -15.40
N VAL A 121 -15.29 13.46 -15.27
CA VAL A 121 -14.28 13.34 -16.34
C VAL A 121 -13.38 12.14 -16.05
N ASN A 122 -12.95 11.42 -17.09
CA ASN A 122 -12.15 10.18 -17.06
C ASN A 122 -11.30 9.94 -15.78
N ARG A 123 -11.50 8.77 -15.16
CA ARG A 123 -10.95 8.32 -13.86
C ARG A 123 -9.43 8.06 -13.82
N LEU A 124 -8.68 8.34 -14.89
CA LEU A 124 -7.23 8.20 -14.93
C LEU A 124 -6.60 9.49 -15.45
N SER A 125 -5.96 10.23 -14.55
CA SER A 125 -5.06 11.33 -14.89
C SER A 125 -3.63 10.81 -14.92
N ALA A 126 -2.99 10.83 -16.08
CA ALA A 126 -1.57 10.55 -16.21
C ALA A 126 -0.80 11.87 -16.16
N PHE A 127 0.25 11.91 -15.34
CA PHE A 127 1.14 13.07 -15.22
C PHE A 127 2.54 12.65 -15.64
N GLU A 128 3.14 13.42 -16.54
CA GLU A 128 4.53 13.26 -16.95
C GLU A 128 5.41 14.26 -16.18
N GLY A 129 6.62 13.85 -15.81
CA GLY A 129 7.63 14.71 -15.18
C GLY A 129 7.56 14.78 -13.65
N ASP A 130 7.87 15.97 -13.12
CA ASP A 130 7.92 16.30 -11.68
C ASP A 130 6.70 17.13 -11.27
N GLN A 131 6.07 16.76 -10.15
CA GLN A 131 4.87 17.39 -9.64
C GLN A 131 5.16 17.89 -8.24
N PHE A 132 5.26 19.21 -8.11
CA PHE A 132 5.54 19.90 -6.85
C PHE A 132 4.24 20.30 -6.14
N PHE A 133 4.19 20.02 -4.85
CA PHE A 133 3.10 20.35 -3.95
C PHE A 133 3.57 21.45 -3.00
N THR A 134 3.43 22.68 -3.48
CA THR A 134 3.92 23.92 -2.86
C THR A 134 3.32 25.12 -3.60
N GLU A 135 3.60 26.33 -3.14
CA GLU A 135 3.21 27.56 -3.81
C GLU A 135 3.88 27.61 -5.19
N SER A 136 3.03 27.70 -6.21
CA SER A 136 3.43 27.69 -7.61
C SER A 136 2.69 28.78 -8.37
N ASP A 137 3.24 29.25 -9.48
CA ASP A 137 2.64 30.23 -10.36
C ASP A 137 3.10 30.00 -11.80
N THR A 138 2.46 30.67 -12.76
CA THR A 138 2.94 30.70 -14.15
C THR A 138 3.34 32.12 -14.52
N ILE A 139 4.50 32.25 -15.15
CA ILE A 139 4.99 33.51 -15.69
C ILE A 139 4.17 33.88 -16.93
N GLU A 140 3.58 35.06 -16.94
CA GLU A 140 2.86 35.64 -18.09
C GLU A 140 3.78 36.52 -18.94
N GLN A 141 4.61 37.34 -18.28
CA GLN A 141 5.56 38.25 -18.92
C GLN A 141 6.85 38.34 -18.10
N VAL A 142 7.98 38.55 -18.78
CA VAL A 142 9.31 38.74 -18.18
C VAL A 142 9.87 40.11 -18.58
N ASP A 143 10.27 40.90 -17.59
CA ASP A 143 11.05 42.13 -17.76
C ASP A 143 12.52 41.85 -17.37
N ASP A 144 13.47 42.13 -18.26
CA ASP A 144 14.90 42.06 -17.92
C ASP A 144 15.32 43.35 -17.20
N LEU A 145 15.69 43.22 -15.93
CA LEU A 145 16.13 44.34 -15.08
C LEU A 145 17.66 44.48 -15.06
N GLY A 146 18.38 43.64 -15.80
CA GLY A 146 19.84 43.61 -15.89
C GLY A 146 20.50 42.85 -14.73
N SER A 147 21.78 42.51 -14.92
CA SER A 147 22.63 41.83 -13.92
C SER A 147 22.05 40.52 -13.38
N GLY A 148 21.27 39.78 -14.19
CA GLY A 148 20.63 38.53 -13.79
C GLY A 148 19.38 38.71 -12.92
N CYS A 149 18.86 39.93 -12.82
CA CYS A 149 17.60 40.25 -12.15
C CYS A 149 16.46 40.37 -13.16
N TYR A 150 15.27 39.87 -12.80
CA TYR A 150 14.10 39.85 -13.67
C TYR A 150 12.85 40.27 -12.90
N GLY A 151 11.98 41.01 -13.57
CA GLY A 151 10.61 41.25 -13.14
C GLY A 151 9.70 40.20 -13.76
N LEU A 152 8.92 39.48 -12.95
CA LEU A 152 8.03 38.44 -13.43
C LEU A 152 6.58 38.84 -13.13
N HIS A 153 5.79 39.01 -14.19
CA HIS A 153 4.34 39.17 -14.08
C HIS A 153 3.71 37.79 -14.04
N LEU A 154 3.00 37.48 -12.97
CA LEU A 154 2.43 36.17 -12.71
C LEU A 154 0.96 36.14 -13.15
N ARG A 155 0.61 35.08 -13.88
CA ARG A 155 -0.72 34.91 -14.42
C ARG A 155 -1.77 34.78 -13.30
N SER A 156 -2.80 35.61 -13.37
CA SER A 156 -3.95 35.50 -12.47
C SER A 156 -4.73 34.20 -12.72
N LYS A 157 -4.84 33.35 -11.70
CA LYS A 157 -5.54 32.05 -11.81
C LYS A 157 -7.06 32.17 -11.76
N TYR A 158 -7.55 33.20 -11.07
CA TYR A 158 -8.96 33.54 -10.92
C TYR A 158 -9.09 35.01 -10.53
N GLN A 159 -10.28 35.60 -10.69
CA GLN A 159 -10.51 37.01 -10.36
C GLN A 159 -10.21 37.28 -8.87
N GLY A 160 -9.30 38.23 -8.60
CA GLY A 160 -8.85 38.55 -7.24
C GLY A 160 -7.75 37.62 -6.71
N TYR A 161 -7.15 36.78 -7.56
CA TYR A 161 -5.96 36.01 -7.18
C TYR A 161 -4.78 36.93 -6.88
N PHE A 162 -4.07 36.63 -5.80
CA PHE A 162 -2.78 37.20 -5.45
C PHE A 162 -1.77 36.06 -5.32
N THR A 163 -0.55 36.27 -5.81
CA THR A 163 0.53 35.29 -5.72
C THR A 163 0.76 34.88 -4.26
N ALA A 164 0.96 33.58 -4.06
CA ALA A 164 1.33 33.01 -2.77
C ALA A 164 2.86 32.96 -2.58
N GLN A 165 3.63 33.58 -3.49
CA GLN A 165 5.08 33.65 -3.36
C GLN A 165 5.50 34.60 -2.23
N HIS A 166 6.64 34.27 -1.62
CA HIS A 166 7.21 35.03 -0.51
C HIS A 166 8.63 35.50 -0.87
N VAL A 167 9.04 36.61 -0.26
CA VAL A 167 10.42 37.09 -0.32
C VAL A 167 11.36 36.00 0.19
N ASN A 168 12.53 35.87 -0.44
CA ASN A 168 13.55 34.85 -0.18
C ASN A 168 13.14 33.41 -0.51
N ASN A 169 12.00 33.19 -1.18
CA ASN A 169 11.72 31.88 -1.76
C ASN A 169 12.82 31.52 -2.77
N VAL A 170 13.30 30.27 -2.66
CA VAL A 170 14.08 29.60 -3.69
C VAL A 170 13.06 28.95 -4.62
N ILE A 171 12.98 29.41 -5.87
CA ILE A 171 12.02 28.90 -6.84
C ILE A 171 12.72 28.14 -7.97
N LYS A 172 12.07 27.07 -8.41
CA LYS A 172 12.45 26.26 -9.57
C LYS A 172 11.40 26.46 -10.65
N GLY A 173 11.83 26.83 -11.85
CA GLY A 173 11.01 26.80 -13.06
C GLY A 173 11.57 25.82 -14.06
N VAL A 174 10.70 25.05 -14.72
CA VAL A 174 11.11 24.14 -15.81
C VAL A 174 10.38 24.55 -17.07
N VAL A 175 11.14 24.77 -18.15
CA VAL A 175 10.59 24.97 -19.49
C VAL A 175 10.71 23.67 -20.23
N ASN A 176 9.60 23.24 -20.80
CA ASN A 176 9.56 22.20 -21.81
C ASN A 176 8.74 22.71 -23.00
N ASN A 177 9.41 23.27 -24.00
CA ASN A 177 8.75 23.69 -25.24
C ASN A 177 9.06 22.72 -26.41
N LEU A 178 9.59 21.51 -26.13
CA LEU A 178 9.96 20.51 -27.15
C LEU A 178 8.78 20.20 -28.08
N ALA A 179 7.57 20.09 -27.53
CA ALA A 179 6.35 19.87 -28.32
C ALA A 179 6.01 21.07 -29.21
N THR A 180 6.09 22.29 -28.68
CA THR A 180 5.73 23.53 -29.41
C THR A 180 6.75 23.88 -30.50
N ALA A 181 8.04 23.65 -30.24
CA ALA A 181 9.15 23.87 -31.18
C ALA A 181 9.09 23.00 -32.45
N THR A 182 8.30 21.91 -32.45
CA THR A 182 8.04 21.14 -33.68
C THR A 182 7.04 21.82 -34.62
N THR A 183 6.27 22.79 -34.13
CA THR A 183 5.15 23.44 -34.85
C THR A 183 5.34 24.94 -35.09
N SER A 184 6.25 25.59 -34.35
CA SER A 184 6.63 26.99 -34.52
C SER A 184 8.14 27.09 -34.73
N SER A 185 8.63 28.10 -35.47
CA SER A 185 10.05 28.37 -35.71
C SER A 185 10.84 28.83 -34.47
N THR A 186 10.41 28.38 -33.28
CA THR A 186 11.03 28.63 -31.98
C THR A 186 11.94 27.46 -31.63
N SER A 187 13.16 27.75 -31.14
CA SER A 187 14.12 26.72 -30.75
C SER A 187 13.57 25.84 -29.63
N ALA A 188 13.75 24.52 -29.80
CA ALA A 188 13.46 23.53 -28.77
C ALA A 188 14.40 23.70 -27.58
N SER A 189 13.82 23.81 -26.40
CA SER A 189 14.46 24.18 -25.16
C SER A 189 13.83 23.38 -24.01
N TYR A 190 14.65 22.55 -23.37
CA TYR A 190 14.34 21.91 -22.10
C TYR A 190 15.40 22.35 -21.10
N TYR A 191 15.03 23.24 -20.18
CA TYR A 191 15.97 23.77 -19.19
C TYR A 191 15.27 24.14 -17.88
N THR A 192 16.08 24.23 -16.83
CA THR A 192 15.63 24.64 -15.49
C THR A 192 16.16 26.04 -15.19
N SER A 193 15.30 26.88 -14.63
CA SER A 193 15.66 28.20 -14.10
C SER A 193 15.52 28.19 -12.58
N TRP A 194 16.61 28.46 -11.90
CA TRP A 194 16.67 28.61 -10.46
C TRP A 194 16.80 30.08 -10.09
N MET A 195 15.88 30.57 -9.29
CA MET A 195 15.83 31.98 -8.93
C MET A 195 15.52 32.17 -7.45
N ARG A 196 15.98 33.29 -6.90
CA ARG A 196 15.61 33.78 -5.58
C ARG A 196 14.65 34.95 -5.72
N ILE A 197 13.57 34.96 -4.96
CA ILE A 197 12.66 36.10 -4.91
C ILE A 197 13.23 37.23 -4.04
N ASN A 198 13.39 38.41 -4.63
CA ASN A 198 13.88 39.63 -4.00
C ASN A 198 12.76 40.43 -3.35
N SER A 199 11.65 40.59 -4.07
CA SER A 199 10.51 41.41 -3.67
C SER A 199 9.21 40.80 -4.22
N VAL A 200 8.10 41.04 -3.52
CA VAL A 200 6.76 40.56 -3.91
C VAL A 200 5.78 41.72 -3.86
N ASN A 201 5.13 41.98 -4.99
CA ASN A 201 3.97 42.86 -5.10
C ASN A 201 2.73 42.01 -5.38
N ALA A 202 2.10 41.54 -4.30
CA ALA A 202 0.94 40.66 -4.37
C ALA A 202 -0.21 41.28 -5.18
N VAL A 203 -0.47 42.59 -5.00
CA VAL A 203 -1.59 43.30 -5.66
C VAL A 203 -1.48 43.29 -7.18
N GLN A 204 -0.27 43.40 -7.70
CA GLN A 204 0.01 43.37 -9.13
C GLN A 204 0.35 41.97 -9.66
N ASN A 205 0.34 40.93 -8.81
CA ASN A 205 0.88 39.62 -9.13
C ASN A 205 2.28 39.71 -9.74
N TYR A 206 3.14 40.54 -9.18
CA TYR A 206 4.47 40.81 -9.70
C TYR A 206 5.53 40.46 -8.66
N ILE A 207 6.60 39.80 -9.10
CA ILE A 207 7.76 39.49 -8.26
C ILE A 207 9.04 39.92 -8.96
N GLU A 208 10.03 40.37 -8.20
CA GLU A 208 11.38 40.56 -8.71
C GLU A 208 12.26 39.42 -8.21
N VAL A 209 13.07 38.87 -9.11
CA VAL A 209 13.89 37.70 -8.82
C VAL A 209 15.33 37.90 -9.29
N THR A 210 16.27 37.19 -8.67
CA THR A 210 17.66 37.08 -9.12
C THR A 210 17.96 35.63 -9.46
N LEU A 211 18.60 35.38 -10.60
CA LEU A 211 19.11 34.06 -10.96
C LEU A 211 20.22 33.63 -10.01
N TYR A 212 20.20 32.36 -9.60
CA TYR A 212 21.37 31.75 -8.97
C TYR A 212 22.53 31.62 -9.99
N PRO A 213 23.80 31.75 -9.55
CA PRO A 213 24.94 31.51 -10.42
C PRO A 213 25.03 30.01 -10.79
N ASP A 214 25.66 29.73 -11.92
CA ASP A 214 25.83 28.37 -12.47
C ASP A 214 26.47 27.38 -11.45
N THR A 215 27.36 27.88 -10.59
CA THR A 215 28.04 27.08 -9.56
C THR A 215 27.14 26.68 -8.39
N GLU A 216 25.96 27.29 -8.26
CA GLU A 216 25.02 27.07 -7.14
C GLU A 216 23.75 26.35 -7.57
N VAL A 217 23.69 25.84 -8.81
CA VAL A 217 22.54 25.10 -9.32
C VAL A 217 22.88 23.65 -9.64
N PRO A 218 21.91 22.72 -9.48
CA PRO A 218 22.05 21.37 -10.00
C PRO A 218 22.37 21.38 -11.50
N GLY A 219 23.35 20.58 -11.92
CA GLY A 219 23.78 20.47 -13.32
C GLY A 219 24.81 21.51 -13.76
N GLY A 220 25.15 22.50 -12.93
CA GLY A 220 26.24 23.44 -13.20
C GLY A 220 25.95 24.49 -14.28
N GLN A 221 24.69 24.65 -14.68
CA GLN A 221 24.25 25.66 -15.65
C GLN A 221 22.82 26.11 -15.34
N ASN A 222 22.63 27.42 -15.19
CA ASN A 222 21.33 28.04 -14.97
C ASN A 222 20.88 28.82 -16.22
N PHE A 223 19.57 29.02 -16.35
CA PHE A 223 18.99 29.66 -17.52
C PHE A 223 17.97 30.73 -17.10
N PRO A 224 17.79 31.79 -17.90
CA PRO A 224 16.85 32.85 -17.58
C PRO A 224 15.38 32.37 -17.63
N PRO A 225 14.49 32.97 -16.81
CA PRO A 225 13.06 32.72 -16.89
C PRO A 225 12.48 33.13 -18.24
N CYS A 226 11.37 32.52 -18.65
CA CYS A 226 10.64 32.93 -19.85
C CYS A 226 9.13 32.88 -19.61
N GLU A 227 8.39 33.47 -20.55
CA GLU A 227 6.93 33.42 -20.57
C GLU A 227 6.44 31.97 -20.60
N LEU A 228 5.27 31.73 -19.98
CA LEU A 228 4.60 30.43 -19.83
C LEU A 228 5.33 29.41 -18.94
N MET A 229 6.51 29.73 -18.42
CA MET A 229 7.21 28.86 -17.47
C MET A 229 6.40 28.75 -16.17
N ASN A 230 6.14 27.50 -15.75
CA ASN A 230 5.62 27.22 -14.42
C ASN A 230 6.76 27.25 -13.41
N ILE A 231 6.56 27.96 -12.32
CA ILE A 231 7.49 28.08 -11.21
C ILE A 231 6.87 27.49 -9.95
N ALA A 232 7.70 26.89 -9.11
CA ALA A 232 7.31 26.34 -7.81
C ALA A 232 8.35 26.68 -6.75
N ARG A 233 7.89 26.94 -5.51
CA ARG A 233 8.78 27.07 -4.36
C ARG A 233 9.47 25.75 -4.05
N PHE A 234 10.79 25.77 -4.09
CA PHE A 234 11.62 24.66 -3.66
C PHE A 234 11.97 24.74 -2.17
N GLY A 235 12.13 25.98 -1.66
CA GLY A 235 12.46 26.30 -0.28
C GLY A 235 12.46 27.80 -0.02
N ASN A 236 13.07 28.24 1.09
CA ASN A 236 13.20 29.66 1.44
C ASN A 236 14.50 29.89 2.21
N GLN A 237 15.22 30.98 1.92
CA GLN A 237 16.53 31.19 2.55
C GLN A 237 16.48 31.50 4.05
N THR A 238 15.37 32.05 4.54
CA THR A 238 15.29 32.62 5.89
C THR A 238 14.10 32.13 6.70
N ASP A 239 12.95 31.93 6.06
CA ASP A 239 11.73 31.47 6.74
C ASP A 239 11.68 29.94 6.78
N GLU A 240 11.92 29.37 7.96
CA GLU A 240 11.93 27.92 8.19
C GLU A 240 10.60 27.24 7.85
N THR A 241 9.47 27.95 7.99
CA THR A 241 8.16 27.38 7.66
C THR A 241 7.99 27.16 6.15
N LEU A 242 8.78 27.89 5.35
CA LEU A 242 8.81 27.84 3.90
C LEU A 242 10.05 27.10 3.35
N GLN A 243 10.79 26.36 4.19
CA GLN A 243 11.95 25.56 3.78
C GLN A 243 11.61 24.12 3.39
N SER A 244 10.33 23.84 3.11
CA SER A 244 9.88 22.49 2.86
C SER A 244 8.98 22.42 1.64
N CYS A 245 9.17 21.40 0.81
CA CYS A 245 8.29 21.05 -0.29
C CYS A 245 8.07 19.54 -0.34
N PHE A 246 7.11 19.11 -1.13
CA PHE A 246 6.81 17.71 -1.40
C PHE A 246 6.68 17.57 -2.91
N TYR A 247 7.27 16.53 -3.51
CA TYR A 247 7.11 16.28 -4.93
C TYR A 247 7.09 14.79 -5.27
N VAL A 248 6.43 14.49 -6.39
CA VAL A 248 6.45 13.18 -7.03
C VAL A 248 7.22 13.35 -8.34
N SER A 249 8.20 12.49 -8.60
CA SER A 249 8.96 12.52 -9.85
C SER A 249 8.85 11.17 -10.57
N SER A 250 8.26 11.20 -11.76
CA SER A 250 8.25 10.05 -12.66
C SER A 250 9.63 9.76 -13.25
N THR A 251 10.46 10.79 -13.44
CA THR A 251 11.84 10.68 -13.94
C THR A 251 12.75 10.02 -12.93
N GLU A 252 12.64 10.40 -11.66
CA GLU A 252 13.47 9.85 -10.58
C GLU A 252 12.88 8.58 -9.96
N GLY A 253 11.63 8.22 -10.30
CA GLY A 253 10.95 7.04 -9.76
C GLY A 253 10.77 7.09 -8.24
N ARG A 254 10.47 8.29 -7.70
CA ARG A 254 10.37 8.49 -6.25
C ARG A 254 9.43 9.63 -5.85
N ILE A 255 8.94 9.52 -4.62
CA ILE A 255 8.21 10.56 -3.89
C ILE A 255 9.14 11.11 -2.82
N VAL A 256 9.26 12.43 -2.72
CA VAL A 256 10.22 13.08 -1.84
C VAL A 256 9.56 14.18 -1.04
N LYS A 257 9.77 14.14 0.29
CA LYS A 257 9.57 15.28 1.18
C LYS A 257 10.93 15.92 1.44
N LEU A 258 11.08 17.17 1.05
CA LEU A 258 12.24 17.98 1.41
C LEU A 258 11.95 18.87 2.62
N THR A 259 12.98 19.15 3.40
CA THR A 259 12.97 19.99 4.60
C THR A 259 14.26 20.80 4.72
N GLY A 260 14.22 21.99 5.32
CA GLY A 260 15.42 22.82 5.51
C GLY A 260 16.06 23.34 4.22
N VAL A 261 15.32 23.42 3.11
CA VAL A 261 15.84 23.82 1.79
C VAL A 261 16.03 25.32 1.72
N THR A 262 17.29 25.76 1.64
CA THR A 262 17.68 27.19 1.59
C THR A 262 18.39 27.59 0.30
N LYS A 263 18.77 26.62 -0.55
CA LYS A 263 19.50 26.81 -1.80
C LYS A 263 19.14 25.71 -2.82
N PRO A 264 19.43 25.90 -4.13
CA PRO A 264 19.08 24.91 -5.16
C PRO A 264 19.77 23.55 -5.02
N ILE A 265 21.07 23.54 -4.68
CA ILE A 265 21.83 22.30 -4.43
C ILE A 265 21.46 21.80 -3.03
N LEU A 266 20.83 20.62 -2.97
CA LEU A 266 20.44 20.00 -1.72
C LEU A 266 21.64 19.43 -0.97
N ASP A 267 21.60 19.59 0.35
CA ASP A 267 22.45 18.85 1.29
C ASP A 267 21.74 17.54 1.70
N ASP A 268 22.48 16.51 2.13
CA ASP A 268 21.92 15.18 2.44
C ASP A 268 20.78 15.23 3.48
N TYR A 269 20.90 16.13 4.47
CA TYR A 269 19.88 16.32 5.51
C TYR A 269 18.60 16.99 5.00
N ASN A 270 18.59 17.54 3.78
CA ASN A 270 17.38 18.12 3.20
C ASN A 270 16.35 17.07 2.82
N TYR A 271 16.76 15.82 2.64
CA TYR A 271 15.86 14.71 2.41
C TYR A 271 15.21 14.32 3.75
N GLY A 272 13.97 14.74 3.98
CA GLY A 272 13.22 14.35 5.19
C GLY A 272 12.65 12.94 5.05
N MET A 273 12.08 12.63 3.88
CA MET A 273 11.53 11.32 3.56
C MET A 273 11.59 11.06 2.05
N VAL A 274 11.90 9.84 1.66
CA VAL A 274 11.91 9.37 0.26
C VAL A 274 11.23 8.00 0.20
N PHE A 275 10.33 7.83 -0.76
CA PHE A 275 9.72 6.55 -1.09
C PHE A 275 9.97 6.24 -2.56
N GLY A 276 10.60 5.11 -2.86
CA GLY A 276 10.99 4.70 -4.22
C GLY A 276 12.49 4.52 -4.36
N THR A 277 13.06 5.03 -5.45
CA THR A 277 14.52 5.06 -5.64
C THR A 277 15.19 5.98 -4.62
N VAL A 278 16.10 5.43 -3.80
CA VAL A 278 16.80 6.20 -2.76
C VAL A 278 17.79 7.21 -3.34
N PRO A 279 18.04 8.35 -2.65
CA PRO A 279 19.06 9.32 -3.04
C PRO A 279 20.45 8.71 -3.17
N GLU A 280 21.29 9.29 -4.04
CA GLU A 280 22.65 8.81 -4.31
C GLU A 280 23.52 8.73 -3.06
N TRP A 281 23.38 9.69 -2.14
CA TRP A 281 24.10 9.67 -0.87
C TRP A 281 23.71 8.46 0.00
N VAL A 282 22.44 8.05 0.01
CA VAL A 282 21.98 6.83 0.72
C VAL A 282 22.55 5.58 0.06
N GLN A 283 22.64 5.56 -1.27
CA GLN A 283 23.26 4.45 -2.01
C GLN A 283 24.76 4.32 -1.67
N SER A 284 25.43 5.43 -1.34
CA SER A 284 26.85 5.45 -0.96
C SER A 284 27.14 4.90 0.45
N LEU A 285 26.11 4.70 1.29
CA LEU A 285 26.27 4.24 2.69
C LEU A 285 26.60 2.75 2.84
N ASN A 286 26.78 2.00 1.74
CA ASN A 286 27.04 0.55 1.76
C ASN A 286 26.00 -0.26 2.56
N LEU A 287 24.74 0.17 2.52
CA LEU A 287 23.60 -0.55 3.09
C LEU A 287 23.29 -1.81 2.25
N PRO A 288 22.67 -2.86 2.81
CA PRO A 288 22.27 -4.06 2.09
C PRO A 288 21.05 -3.81 1.17
N LEU A 289 21.19 -2.87 0.24
CA LEU A 289 20.18 -2.51 -0.75
C LEU A 289 20.17 -3.56 -1.87
N VAL A 290 18.98 -3.99 -2.25
CA VAL A 290 18.73 -4.98 -3.30
C VAL A 290 18.37 -4.22 -4.57
N LYS A 291 19.10 -4.49 -5.65
CA LYS A 291 18.87 -3.88 -6.95
C LYS A 291 17.42 -4.09 -7.41
N GLY A 292 16.79 -3.01 -7.86
CA GLY A 292 15.42 -3.03 -8.40
C GLY A 292 14.31 -3.08 -7.36
N ARG A 293 14.62 -2.89 -6.07
CA ARG A 293 13.63 -2.70 -5.02
C ARG A 293 13.52 -1.23 -4.64
N ASP A 294 12.29 -0.80 -4.38
CA ASP A 294 12.01 0.49 -3.75
C ASP A 294 12.28 0.42 -2.26
N TYR A 295 12.68 1.55 -1.70
CA TYR A 295 12.99 1.70 -0.28
C TYR A 295 12.26 2.92 0.29
N LEU A 296 11.97 2.84 1.58
CA LEU A 296 11.59 4.00 2.40
C LEU A 296 12.84 4.49 3.13
N TYR A 297 13.26 5.70 2.83
CA TYR A 297 14.20 6.45 3.66
C TYR A 297 13.41 7.52 4.43
N ALA A 298 13.62 7.63 5.73
CA ALA A 298 13.04 8.68 6.55
C ALA A 298 14.01 9.06 7.68
N ALA A 299 14.19 10.37 7.90
CA ALA A 299 15.06 10.87 8.96
C ALA A 299 14.57 10.51 10.37
N GLY A 300 13.26 10.28 10.54
CA GLY A 300 12.66 9.78 11.77
C GLY A 300 11.31 9.12 11.49
N ILE A 301 11.01 8.03 12.19
CA ILE A 301 9.74 7.30 12.10
C ILE A 301 9.24 7.04 13.52
N ILE A 302 8.02 7.48 13.82
CA ILE A 302 7.27 7.05 15.01
C ILE A 302 6.20 6.08 14.51
N THR A 303 6.26 4.83 14.97
CA THR A 303 5.34 3.77 14.57
C THR A 303 4.75 3.08 15.79
N GLN A 304 3.50 2.64 15.67
CA GLN A 304 2.86 1.78 16.65
C GLN A 304 3.07 0.29 16.33
N ASP A 305 3.11 -0.06 15.04
CA ASP A 305 3.20 -1.45 14.60
C ASP A 305 3.99 -1.59 13.27
N ILE A 306 4.77 -2.66 13.16
CA ILE A 306 5.49 -3.04 11.94
C ILE A 306 5.34 -4.54 11.76
N ILE A 307 4.60 -4.94 10.72
CA ILE A 307 4.50 -6.33 10.29
C ILE A 307 5.61 -6.59 9.28
N GLN A 308 6.60 -7.38 9.68
CA GLN A 308 7.67 -7.80 8.79
C GLN A 308 7.33 -9.16 8.19
N ILE A 309 7.53 -9.31 6.89
CA ILE A 309 7.40 -10.58 6.19
C ILE A 309 8.72 -10.92 5.50
N ASP A 310 9.00 -12.21 5.39
CA ASP A 310 10.09 -12.69 4.55
C ASP A 310 9.73 -12.62 3.05
N TYR A 311 10.66 -13.04 2.20
CA TYR A 311 10.49 -13.02 0.75
C TYR A 311 9.47 -14.04 0.21
N HIS A 312 8.99 -14.96 1.06
CA HIS A 312 7.88 -15.87 0.76
C HIS A 312 6.54 -15.36 1.30
N GLY A 313 6.52 -14.18 1.94
CA GLY A 313 5.33 -13.59 2.53
C GLY A 313 4.98 -14.10 3.92
N LYS A 314 5.87 -14.86 4.57
CA LYS A 314 5.64 -15.36 5.93
C LYS A 314 6.00 -14.28 6.96
N PRO A 315 5.14 -14.00 7.96
CA PRO A 315 5.47 -13.09 9.05
C PRO A 315 6.74 -13.50 9.79
N ILE A 316 7.63 -12.54 10.01
CA ILE A 316 8.78 -12.70 10.90
C ILE A 316 8.26 -12.63 12.34
N VAL A 317 8.61 -13.65 13.12
CA VAL A 317 8.10 -13.82 14.49
C VAL A 317 8.93 -13.03 15.48
N THR A 318 8.27 -12.44 16.47
CA THR A 318 8.95 -11.88 17.64
C THR A 318 9.10 -12.96 18.70
N TYR A 319 10.31 -13.14 19.24
CA TYR A 319 10.53 -14.03 20.38
C TYR A 319 10.19 -13.28 21.68
N VAL A 320 9.25 -13.83 22.46
CA VAL A 320 8.73 -13.18 23.67
C VAL A 320 9.11 -14.03 24.88
N ASP A 321 9.96 -13.49 25.74
CA ASP A 321 10.26 -14.12 27.03
C ASP A 321 9.07 -13.92 27.99
N ARG A 322 8.46 -15.03 28.40
CA ARG A 322 7.30 -15.08 29.28
C ARG A 322 7.67 -15.30 30.74
N GLY A 323 8.96 -15.39 31.07
CA GLY A 323 9.42 -15.71 32.43
C GLY A 323 9.18 -17.17 32.81
N PRO A 324 8.96 -17.49 34.10
CA PRO A 324 8.73 -18.86 34.55
C PRO A 324 7.53 -19.52 33.86
N TRP A 325 7.66 -20.80 33.53
CA TRP A 325 6.55 -21.58 32.97
C TRP A 325 5.38 -21.69 33.96
N SER A 326 4.15 -21.69 33.42
CA SER A 326 2.89 -21.83 34.15
C SER A 326 1.93 -22.71 33.34
N GLU A 327 1.24 -23.63 34.02
CA GLU A 327 0.28 -24.55 33.40
C GLU A 327 -0.94 -23.81 32.80
N THR A 328 -1.31 -22.67 33.37
CA THR A 328 -2.52 -21.91 33.01
C THR A 328 -2.29 -20.82 31.95
N ALA A 329 -1.04 -20.61 31.52
CA ALA A 329 -0.71 -19.58 30.55
C ALA A 329 -0.84 -20.09 29.10
N ASP A 330 -1.16 -19.18 28.19
CA ASP A 330 -1.19 -19.46 26.76
C ASP A 330 0.18 -19.18 26.11
N TYR A 331 0.67 -20.17 25.37
CA TYR A 331 1.94 -20.10 24.67
C TYR A 331 1.76 -20.19 23.16
N TYR A 332 2.61 -19.48 22.43
CA TYR A 332 2.52 -19.31 20.99
C TYR A 332 3.76 -19.85 20.30
N SER A 333 3.59 -20.42 19.11
CA SER A 333 4.69 -20.85 18.24
C SER A 333 4.43 -20.40 16.82
N ALA A 334 5.19 -19.41 16.37
CA ALA A 334 5.06 -18.76 15.07
C ALA A 334 3.60 -18.41 14.68
N SER A 335 2.81 -17.97 15.66
CA SER A 335 1.37 -17.71 15.51
C SER A 335 1.00 -16.33 16.02
N LEU A 336 -0.15 -15.82 15.56
CA LEU A 336 -0.73 -14.57 16.04
C LEU A 336 -1.20 -14.74 17.50
N ASN A 337 -0.79 -13.81 18.36
CA ASN A 337 -1.40 -13.61 19.66
C ASN A 337 -2.49 -12.53 19.51
N GLU A 338 -3.75 -12.90 19.79
CA GLU A 338 -4.91 -12.04 19.57
C GLU A 338 -4.95 -10.82 20.50
N ASP A 339 -4.34 -10.91 21.69
CA ASP A 339 -4.32 -9.80 22.64
C ASP A 339 -3.30 -8.72 22.23
N THR A 340 -2.15 -9.15 21.71
CA THR A 340 -1.06 -8.24 21.32
C THR A 340 -1.09 -7.89 19.83
N GLN A 341 -1.88 -8.62 19.03
CA GLN A 341 -1.94 -8.56 17.56
C GLN A 341 -0.56 -8.74 16.90
N LYS A 342 0.31 -9.55 17.52
CA LYS A 342 1.67 -9.82 17.02
C LYS A 342 1.88 -11.30 16.74
N TYR A 343 2.62 -11.59 15.66
CA TYR A 343 3.16 -12.92 15.41
C TYR A 343 4.34 -13.16 16.32
N GLU A 344 4.21 -14.15 17.20
CA GLU A 344 5.20 -14.39 18.22
C GLU A 344 5.46 -15.87 18.47
N THR A 345 6.59 -16.12 19.12
CA THR A 345 6.97 -17.42 19.69
C THR A 345 7.35 -17.21 21.14
N SER A 346 6.71 -17.95 22.04
CA SER A 346 6.92 -17.85 23.48
C SER A 346 8.17 -18.62 23.90
N ASP A 347 9.02 -17.96 24.67
CA ASP A 347 10.11 -18.59 25.42
C ASP A 347 9.77 -18.56 26.92
N VAL A 348 10.04 -19.63 27.65
CA VAL A 348 9.74 -19.78 29.10
C VAL A 348 10.95 -20.33 29.86
N TRP A 349 11.00 -20.09 31.16
CA TRP A 349 12.00 -20.64 32.07
C TRP A 349 11.41 -21.78 32.90
N TYR A 350 12.07 -22.94 32.87
CA TYR A 350 11.67 -24.11 33.65
C TYR A 350 12.92 -24.90 34.07
N THR A 351 13.00 -25.26 35.35
CA THR A 351 14.13 -26.00 35.97
C THR A 351 15.51 -25.44 35.63
N GLY A 352 15.63 -24.10 35.55
CA GLY A 352 16.90 -23.42 35.26
C GLY A 352 17.28 -23.37 33.78
N CYS A 353 16.44 -23.87 32.88
CA CYS A 353 16.64 -23.79 31.44
C CYS A 353 15.56 -22.94 30.76
N LYS A 354 15.91 -22.30 29.65
CA LYS A 354 15.00 -21.59 28.78
C LYS A 354 14.53 -22.52 27.66
N TRP A 355 13.23 -22.53 27.44
CA TRP A 355 12.54 -23.40 26.50
C TRP A 355 11.71 -22.58 25.53
N ARG A 356 11.77 -22.92 24.24
CA ARG A 356 11.01 -22.30 23.17
C ARG A 356 9.81 -23.16 22.80
N CYS A 357 8.63 -22.54 22.80
CA CYS A 357 7.40 -23.19 22.37
C CYS A 357 7.45 -23.57 20.89
N GLN A 358 7.18 -24.85 20.60
CA GLN A 358 7.08 -25.41 19.24
C GLN A 358 5.62 -25.66 18.82
N LYS A 359 4.67 -25.48 19.74
CA LYS A 359 3.25 -25.74 19.50
C LYS A 359 2.34 -24.78 20.27
N THR A 360 1.62 -23.94 19.53
CA THR A 360 0.65 -22.99 20.09
C THR A 360 -0.42 -23.70 20.93
N GLY A 361 -0.74 -23.12 22.09
CA GLY A 361 -1.74 -23.64 23.02
C GLY A 361 -1.31 -24.88 23.82
N THR A 362 -0.02 -25.18 23.88
CA THR A 362 0.47 -26.26 24.77
C THR A 362 0.39 -25.83 26.23
N HIS A 363 -0.15 -26.70 27.09
CA HIS A 363 -0.13 -26.56 28.55
C HIS A 363 0.75 -27.64 29.21
N THR A 364 1.49 -28.41 28.41
CA THR A 364 2.40 -29.43 28.93
C THR A 364 3.68 -28.78 29.44
N ALA A 365 4.26 -29.31 30.52
CA ALA A 365 5.52 -28.77 31.05
C ALA A 365 6.69 -29.01 30.06
N PRO A 366 7.65 -28.07 29.96
CA PRO A 366 8.88 -28.27 29.20
C PRO A 366 9.70 -29.43 29.78
N ARG A 367 10.04 -30.40 28.95
CA ARG A 367 10.87 -31.57 29.32
C ARG A 367 11.63 -32.05 28.09
N TRP A 368 12.70 -32.82 28.30
CA TRP A 368 13.62 -33.22 27.23
C TRP A 368 12.95 -34.04 26.11
N ASN A 369 11.94 -34.85 26.43
CA ASN A 369 11.20 -35.70 25.49
C ASN A 369 9.79 -35.15 25.16
N ASN A 370 9.57 -33.86 25.33
CA ASN A 370 8.34 -33.19 24.90
C ASN A 370 8.58 -32.33 23.67
N THR A 371 7.99 -32.73 22.55
CA THR A 371 8.12 -32.03 21.27
C THR A 371 7.45 -30.66 21.24
N ASP A 372 6.59 -30.35 22.21
CA ASP A 372 5.95 -29.03 22.32
C ASP A 372 6.95 -27.94 22.74
N TRP A 373 8.12 -28.32 23.24
CA TRP A 373 9.17 -27.41 23.74
C TRP A 373 10.55 -27.80 23.22
N ALA A 374 11.36 -26.81 22.87
CA ALA A 374 12.77 -26.99 22.55
C ALA A 374 13.64 -26.25 23.55
N MET A 375 14.60 -26.93 24.19
CA MET A 375 15.58 -26.27 25.06
C MET A 375 16.51 -25.41 24.19
N ILE A 376 16.67 -24.13 24.54
CA ILE A 376 17.48 -23.18 23.76
C ILE A 376 18.64 -22.56 24.55
N GLU A 377 18.56 -22.53 25.89
CA GLU A 377 19.57 -21.93 26.78
C GLU A 377 19.47 -22.57 28.18
N GLY A 378 20.58 -22.74 28.90
CA GLY A 378 20.60 -23.31 30.26
C GLY A 378 21.68 -24.36 30.45
N ASN A 379 21.54 -25.22 31.48
CA ASN A 379 22.47 -26.33 31.73
C ASN A 379 22.06 -27.57 30.92
N PRO A 380 22.84 -27.99 29.89
CA PRO A 380 22.51 -29.14 29.09
C PRO A 380 23.05 -30.46 29.66
N ALA A 381 23.71 -30.44 30.82
CA ALA A 381 24.38 -31.62 31.36
C ALA A 381 23.38 -32.75 31.67
N PHE A 382 23.68 -33.92 31.13
CA PHE A 382 23.18 -35.20 31.61
C PHE A 382 24.09 -35.65 32.75
N THR A 383 23.53 -35.84 33.94
CA THR A 383 24.28 -36.26 35.12
C THR A 383 23.58 -37.41 35.80
N ILE A 384 24.33 -38.37 36.33
CA ILE A 384 23.78 -39.42 37.18
C ILE A 384 24.30 -39.32 38.62
N ASP A 385 23.42 -39.63 39.56
CA ASP A 385 23.75 -39.70 40.99
C ASP A 385 23.14 -40.96 41.62
N PHE A 386 23.58 -41.32 42.81
CA PHE A 386 22.91 -42.32 43.62
C PHE A 386 21.97 -41.63 44.61
N LEU A 387 20.75 -42.15 44.72
CA LEU A 387 19.86 -41.84 45.82
C LEU A 387 20.35 -42.61 47.06
N GLU A 388 21.45 -42.18 47.68
CA GLU A 388 22.00 -42.79 48.88
C GLU A 388 21.38 -42.21 50.17
N ASP A 389 21.03 -43.10 51.10
CA ASP A 389 20.63 -42.77 52.48
C ASP A 389 21.78 -42.92 53.50
N GLU A 390 22.89 -43.61 53.18
CA GLU A 390 23.95 -43.96 54.13
C GLU A 390 25.37 -43.84 53.55
N THR A 391 26.26 -43.18 54.29
CA THR A 391 27.67 -42.92 53.91
C THR A 391 28.69 -43.80 54.66
N LEU A 392 28.21 -44.69 55.54
CA LEU A 392 29.03 -45.57 56.38
C LEU A 392 28.42 -46.97 56.38
N TYR A 393 29.15 -47.95 55.87
CA TYR A 393 28.69 -49.35 55.81
C TYR A 393 29.39 -50.20 56.86
N ASP A 394 28.60 -50.99 57.61
CA ASP A 394 29.12 -52.04 58.49
C ASP A 394 29.59 -53.23 57.64
N PHE A 395 30.85 -53.62 57.75
CA PHE A 395 31.42 -54.72 57.00
C PHE A 395 30.77 -56.08 57.35
N ASP A 396 30.44 -56.30 58.63
CA ASP A 396 29.90 -57.58 59.09
C ASP A 396 28.43 -57.76 58.68
N ASN A 397 27.73 -56.67 58.37
CA ASN A 397 26.36 -56.64 57.86
C ASN A 397 26.24 -55.79 56.59
N PHE A 398 27.21 -55.91 55.67
CA PHE A 398 27.29 -55.01 54.52
C PHE A 398 26.04 -55.13 53.64
N ARG A 399 25.32 -54.00 53.52
CA ARG A 399 24.16 -53.85 52.67
C ARG A 399 24.07 -52.41 52.15
N ALA A 400 24.39 -52.21 50.88
CA ALA A 400 24.33 -50.90 50.22
C ALA A 400 23.26 -50.90 49.12
N PRO A 401 22.03 -50.43 49.39
CA PRO A 401 21.04 -50.21 48.35
C PRO A 401 21.40 -48.95 47.55
N LEU A 402 21.75 -49.12 46.28
CA LEU A 402 22.06 -48.03 45.36
C LEU A 402 20.95 -47.93 44.31
N THR A 403 20.31 -46.76 44.25
CA THR A 403 19.31 -46.45 43.22
C THR A 403 19.83 -45.29 42.40
N ILE A 404 19.82 -45.44 41.08
CA ILE A 404 20.31 -44.40 40.18
C ILE A 404 19.25 -43.32 40.01
N VAL A 405 19.67 -42.06 40.05
CA VAL A 405 18.89 -40.88 39.65
C VAL A 405 19.60 -40.24 38.46
N ALA A 406 18.91 -40.18 37.33
CA ALA A 406 19.40 -39.51 36.12
C ALA A 406 18.75 -38.14 35.98
N THR A 407 19.56 -37.09 35.83
CA THR A 407 19.11 -35.70 35.69
C THR A 407 19.51 -35.14 34.34
N LEU A 408 18.57 -34.48 33.66
CA LEU A 408 18.83 -33.72 32.43
C LEU A 408 18.03 -32.42 32.45
N TYR A 409 18.65 -31.30 32.05
CA TYR A 409 18.02 -29.97 32.08
C TYR A 409 17.44 -29.58 33.46
N GLY A 410 18.08 -30.06 34.54
CA GLY A 410 17.61 -29.87 35.92
C GLY A 410 16.35 -30.65 36.29
N GLN A 411 15.97 -31.67 35.50
CA GLN A 411 14.82 -32.54 35.74
C GLN A 411 15.26 -33.97 35.97
N ASP A 412 14.60 -34.67 36.90
CA ASP A 412 14.74 -36.12 37.06
C ASP A 412 14.08 -36.83 35.87
N ILE A 413 14.90 -37.56 35.11
CA ILE A 413 14.50 -38.32 33.92
C ILE A 413 14.73 -39.83 34.10
N THR A 414 14.89 -40.29 35.34
CA THR A 414 15.22 -41.69 35.66
C THR A 414 14.20 -42.68 35.10
N SER A 415 12.92 -42.29 35.05
CA SER A 415 11.86 -43.12 34.47
C SER A 415 12.03 -43.38 32.98
N ASP A 416 12.73 -42.49 32.28
CA ASP A 416 12.92 -42.57 30.84
C ASP A 416 14.16 -43.41 30.46
N ILE A 417 14.97 -43.81 31.44
CA ILE A 417 16.11 -44.71 31.27
C ILE A 417 15.63 -46.16 31.33
N LEU A 418 15.92 -46.94 30.29
CA LEU A 418 15.64 -48.38 30.29
C LEU A 418 16.60 -49.13 31.20
N ASP A 419 16.17 -50.21 31.83
CA ASP A 419 17.05 -51.03 32.69
C ASP A 419 18.21 -51.64 31.89
N SER A 420 18.01 -51.91 30.60
CA SER A 420 19.05 -52.38 29.69
C SER A 420 20.12 -51.34 29.35
N ASP A 421 19.86 -50.07 29.62
CA ASP A 421 20.80 -48.96 29.36
C ASP A 421 21.67 -48.61 30.57
N VAL A 422 21.55 -49.39 31.65
CA VAL A 422 22.39 -49.30 32.84
C VAL A 422 23.36 -50.48 32.86
N ALA A 423 24.66 -50.17 32.78
CA ALA A 423 25.73 -51.14 32.90
C ALA A 423 26.45 -50.99 34.25
N TRP A 424 26.38 -52.03 35.07
CA TRP A 424 27.10 -52.10 36.34
C TRP A 424 28.43 -52.84 36.19
N THR A 425 29.49 -52.20 36.65
CA THR A 425 30.83 -52.78 36.70
C THR A 425 31.40 -52.75 38.11
N ARG A 426 32.25 -53.73 38.40
CA ARG A 426 33.01 -53.77 39.66
C ARG A 426 34.49 -53.77 39.35
N TYR A 427 35.26 -53.05 40.15
CA TYR A 427 36.71 -53.11 40.16
C TYR A 427 37.18 -53.47 41.56
N THR A 428 37.99 -54.53 41.67
CA THR A 428 38.63 -54.93 42.93
C THR A 428 40.14 -55.13 42.78
N GLU A 429 40.89 -54.68 43.80
CA GLU A 429 42.36 -54.69 43.82
C GLU A 429 42.86 -55.43 45.07
N ASN A 430 43.81 -56.35 44.92
CA ASN A 430 44.43 -57.03 46.07
C ASN A 430 45.42 -56.09 46.80
N ARG A 431 45.97 -56.54 47.93
CA ARG A 431 46.95 -55.74 48.71
C ARG A 431 48.27 -55.46 47.97
N ALA A 432 48.56 -56.20 46.90
CA ALA A 432 49.73 -56.00 46.05
C ALA A 432 49.48 -54.99 44.91
N GLY A 433 48.25 -54.46 44.79
CA GLY A 433 47.89 -53.51 43.74
C GLY A 433 47.42 -54.17 42.44
N GLU A 434 47.16 -55.48 42.44
CA GLU A 434 46.77 -56.23 41.25
C GLU A 434 45.24 -56.36 41.16
N GLN A 435 44.69 -56.06 39.98
CA GLN A 435 43.25 -56.14 39.72
C GLN A 435 42.78 -57.59 39.62
N ARG A 436 41.62 -57.89 40.22
CA ARG A 436 40.95 -59.20 40.16
C ARG A 436 40.01 -59.32 38.96
N VAL A 437 40.58 -59.20 37.75
CA VAL A 437 39.84 -59.12 36.47
C VAL A 437 38.80 -60.22 36.29
N THR A 438 39.14 -61.48 36.57
CA THR A 438 38.20 -62.61 36.39
C THR A 438 36.99 -62.50 37.33
N SER A 439 37.22 -62.17 38.61
CA SER A 439 36.15 -62.03 39.59
C SER A 439 35.22 -60.88 39.21
N ASP A 440 35.81 -59.74 38.82
CA ASP A 440 35.08 -58.54 38.41
C ASP A 440 34.22 -58.78 37.15
N ASN A 441 34.76 -59.46 36.13
CA ASN A 441 34.00 -59.80 34.93
C ASN A 441 32.83 -60.74 35.23
N ILE A 442 33.01 -61.72 36.11
CA ILE A 442 31.93 -62.62 36.54
C ILE A 442 30.85 -61.82 37.26
N TRP A 443 31.23 -60.92 38.16
CA TRP A 443 30.27 -60.07 38.88
C TRP A 443 29.46 -59.18 37.94
N SER A 444 30.11 -58.51 36.99
CA SER A 444 29.44 -57.70 35.97
C SER A 444 28.45 -58.52 35.15
N LEU A 445 28.80 -59.76 34.78
CA LEU A 445 27.93 -60.61 33.98
C LEU A 445 26.77 -61.20 34.78
N GLU A 446 27.01 -61.65 36.01
CA GLU A 446 26.02 -62.41 36.77
C GLU A 446 25.13 -61.56 37.68
N VAL A 447 25.66 -60.44 38.18
CA VAL A 447 24.98 -59.51 39.09
C VAL A 447 24.69 -58.20 38.35
N GLY A 448 25.73 -57.56 37.82
CA GLY A 448 25.62 -56.23 37.22
C GLY A 448 24.65 -56.15 36.05
N SER A 449 24.68 -57.14 35.16
CA SER A 449 23.81 -57.20 33.97
C SER A 449 22.31 -57.36 34.27
N LYS A 450 21.96 -57.78 35.49
CA LYS A 450 20.58 -58.08 35.91
C LYS A 450 20.00 -57.01 36.84
N ALA A 451 20.80 -56.03 37.25
CA ALA A 451 20.41 -55.04 38.27
C ALA A 451 19.53 -53.91 37.72
N GLY A 452 19.77 -53.45 36.48
CA GLY A 452 19.07 -52.29 35.93
C GLY A 452 19.32 -51.04 36.75
N LYS A 453 18.28 -50.22 36.98
CA LYS A 453 18.39 -48.92 37.67
C LYS A 453 18.66 -48.98 39.18
N ALA A 454 18.57 -50.15 39.81
CA ALA A 454 18.79 -50.28 41.25
C ALA A 454 19.49 -51.60 41.58
N ILE A 455 20.48 -51.54 42.46
CA ILE A 455 21.23 -52.70 42.95
C ILE A 455 21.29 -52.69 44.47
N VAL A 456 21.20 -53.86 45.10
CA VAL A 456 21.47 -54.01 46.53
C VAL A 456 22.75 -54.80 46.67
N LEU A 457 23.84 -54.11 46.98
CA LEU A 457 25.13 -54.74 47.21
C LEU A 457 25.15 -55.36 48.60
N THR A 458 25.70 -56.56 48.68
CA THR A 458 25.81 -57.37 49.90
C THR A 458 27.25 -57.81 50.11
N GLN A 459 27.56 -58.42 51.25
CA GLN A 459 28.90 -58.94 51.52
C GLN A 459 29.42 -59.90 50.42
N SER A 460 28.52 -60.62 49.74
CA SER A 460 28.88 -61.52 48.63
C SER A 460 29.42 -60.79 47.39
N ASP A 461 29.12 -59.50 47.25
CA ASP A 461 29.53 -58.66 46.13
C ASP A 461 30.94 -58.08 46.32
N LEU A 462 31.52 -58.19 47.53
CA LEU A 462 32.82 -57.62 47.90
C LEU A 462 34.04 -58.44 47.45
N SER A 463 33.85 -59.52 46.67
CA SER A 463 34.94 -60.31 46.11
C SER A 463 35.89 -60.90 47.17
N ILE A 464 35.37 -61.30 48.33
CA ILE A 464 36.16 -61.87 49.43
C ILE A 464 36.63 -63.28 49.04
N ASP A 465 37.94 -63.52 49.11
CA ASP A 465 38.56 -64.80 48.78
C ASP A 465 39.60 -65.21 49.83
N SER A 466 40.42 -66.22 49.52
CA SER A 466 41.47 -66.71 50.42
C SER A 466 42.56 -65.69 50.76
N GLU A 467 42.67 -64.59 50.02
CA GLU A 467 43.61 -63.49 50.32
C GLU A 467 42.98 -62.42 51.23
N GLY A 468 41.69 -62.57 51.58
CA GLY A 468 40.94 -61.66 52.43
C GLY A 468 40.14 -60.60 51.66
N VAL A 469 39.83 -59.50 52.35
CA VAL A 469 39.09 -58.36 51.77
C VAL A 469 40.00 -57.61 50.78
N PRO A 470 39.52 -57.28 49.56
CA PRO A 470 40.25 -56.43 48.63
C PRO A 470 40.69 -55.12 49.28
N ALA A 471 41.84 -54.59 48.85
CA ALA A 471 42.36 -53.32 49.34
C ALA A 471 41.56 -52.11 48.81
N LYS A 472 40.89 -52.28 47.66
CA LYS A 472 39.96 -51.29 47.08
C LYS A 472 38.82 -52.01 46.40
N ILE A 473 37.61 -51.46 46.54
CA ILE A 473 36.40 -51.95 45.87
C ILE A 473 35.68 -50.74 45.29
N ARG A 474 35.39 -50.78 43.99
CA ARG A 474 34.58 -49.77 43.30
C ARG A 474 33.43 -50.44 42.57
N PHE A 475 32.25 -49.88 42.72
CA PHE A 475 31.08 -50.24 41.94
C PHE A 475 30.70 -49.04 41.09
N THR A 476 30.73 -49.20 39.77
CA THR A 476 30.44 -48.11 38.84
C THR A 476 29.19 -48.45 38.05
N ALA A 477 28.18 -47.59 38.13
CA ALA A 477 27.05 -47.59 37.21
C ALA A 477 27.36 -46.65 36.05
N THR A 478 27.27 -47.16 34.82
CA THR A 478 27.31 -46.36 33.60
C THR A 478 25.92 -46.36 33.00
N VAL A 479 25.35 -45.17 32.78
CA VAL A 479 24.00 -45.01 32.26
C VAL A 479 24.05 -44.34 30.91
N THR A 480 23.36 -44.95 29.95
CA THR A 480 23.25 -44.43 28.59
C THR A 480 21.84 -43.86 28.39
N LEU A 481 21.74 -42.57 28.08
CA LEU A 481 20.50 -41.95 27.63
C LEU A 481 20.35 -42.20 26.13
N ARG A 482 19.21 -42.74 25.71
CA ARG A 482 18.87 -42.96 24.30
C ARG A 482 17.72 -42.06 23.84
N ASP A 483 17.69 -41.76 22.54
CA ASP A 483 16.56 -41.08 21.93
C ASP A 483 15.41 -42.05 21.60
N GLY A 484 14.32 -41.51 21.05
CA GLY A 484 13.17 -42.30 20.63
C GLY A 484 13.42 -43.26 19.45
N LEU A 485 14.60 -43.21 18.83
CA LEU A 485 15.05 -44.11 17.75
C LEU A 485 16.02 -45.18 18.27
N GLY A 486 16.45 -45.09 19.53
CA GLY A 486 17.37 -46.02 20.19
C GLY A 486 18.85 -45.62 20.06
N ASP A 487 19.15 -44.46 19.50
CA ASP A 487 20.50 -43.95 19.36
C ASP A 487 20.96 -43.32 20.68
N GLU A 488 22.25 -43.46 21.01
CA GLU A 488 22.84 -42.86 22.21
C GLU A 488 22.90 -41.33 22.09
N VAL A 489 22.30 -40.64 23.07
CA VAL A 489 22.26 -39.18 23.16
C VAL A 489 23.32 -38.67 24.12
N ALA A 490 23.46 -39.33 25.26
CA ALA A 490 24.43 -38.98 26.29
C ALA A 490 24.74 -40.20 27.15
N GLN A 491 25.88 -40.19 27.81
CA GLN A 491 26.27 -41.22 28.77
C GLN A 491 26.99 -40.55 29.94
N ASP A 492 26.73 -41.05 31.14
CA ASP A 492 27.44 -40.64 32.35
C ASP A 492 27.66 -41.84 33.27
N SER A 493 28.58 -41.71 34.22
CA SER A 493 28.93 -42.78 35.15
C SER A 493 29.12 -42.26 36.58
N ILE A 494 28.66 -43.02 37.56
CA ILE A 494 28.87 -42.76 38.98
C ILE A 494 29.45 -43.99 39.66
N THR A 495 30.33 -43.76 40.63
CA THR A 495 31.08 -44.81 41.32
C THR A 495 30.91 -44.69 42.82
N LEU A 496 30.51 -45.80 43.46
CA LEU A 496 30.68 -46.01 44.89
C LEU A 496 32.05 -46.63 45.12
N GLU A 497 32.91 -45.96 45.90
CA GLU A 497 34.20 -46.50 46.35
C GLU A 497 34.10 -46.88 47.83
N CYS A 498 34.28 -48.16 48.14
CA CYS A 498 34.37 -48.65 49.51
C CYS A 498 35.84 -48.64 49.93
N VAL A 499 36.17 -47.85 50.96
CA VAL A 499 37.52 -47.67 51.52
C VAL A 499 37.67 -48.40 52.84
#